data_AF-A0A6P6UWG3-F1
#
_entry.id   AF-A0A6P6UWG3-F1
#
_cell.length_a   1.000
_cell.length_b   1.000
_cell.length_c   1.000
_cell.angle_alpha   90.00
_cell.angle_beta   90.00
_cell.angle_gamma   90.00
#
_symmetry.space_group_name_H-M   'P 1'
#
loop_
_entity.id
_entity.type
_entity.pdbx_description
1 polymer ?
#
loop_
_entity_poly.entity_id
_entity_poly.type
_entity_poly.pdbx_seq_one_letter_code
_entity_poly.pdbx_strand_id
1 'polypeptide(L)'
;MSRRSPKPIPRCSCGLTAMVKTSWTNWNPARRFVVCTLGEDEGCGFWEWYDPTMCERSTQVIPGLLRRMNRMESNMEELETSARRWENKAQKLELKVAKLEGEVKKHKTREHYLKRALLGTWVFILLYCFCCYLKTVIKSDHMLAIKG
;
A
#
# COMPACT_ATOMS: atom_id res chain seq x y z
N MET A 1 -25.55 14.18 30.18
CA MET A 1 -25.37 15.51 29.54
C MET A 1 -26.67 16.28 29.68
N SER A 2 -26.70 17.34 30.50
CA SER A 2 -27.91 18.17 30.67
C SER A 2 -28.29 18.81 29.33
N ARG A 3 -29.49 18.53 28.83
CA ARG A 3 -30.05 19.22 27.67
C ARG A 3 -30.33 20.66 28.10
N ARG A 4 -29.44 21.59 27.76
CA ARG A 4 -29.71 23.02 27.97
C ARG A 4 -30.93 23.39 27.12
N SER A 5 -31.93 24.00 27.74
CA SER A 5 -33.07 24.56 27.04
C SER A 5 -32.60 25.49 25.92
N PRO A 6 -33.23 25.48 24.73
CA PRO A 6 -32.84 26.36 23.63
C PRO A 6 -32.96 27.83 24.08
N LYS A 7 -31.88 28.60 23.91
CA LYS A 7 -31.89 30.04 24.20
C LYS A 7 -32.83 30.74 23.22
N PRO A 8 -33.76 31.60 23.65
CA PRO A 8 -34.61 32.37 22.74
C PRO A 8 -33.76 33.21 21.77
N ILE A 9 -34.17 33.26 20.51
CA ILE A 9 -33.52 34.09 19.48
C ILE A 9 -34.07 35.51 19.59
N PRO A 10 -33.21 36.55 19.73
CA PRO A 10 -33.65 37.93 19.89
C PRO A 10 -34.30 38.48 18.62
N ARG A 11 -35.09 39.55 18.78
CA ARG A 11 -35.60 40.34 17.65
C ARG A 11 -34.63 41.49 17.35
N CYS A 12 -34.49 41.82 16.07
CA CYS A 12 -33.73 42.98 15.64
C CYS A 12 -34.57 44.27 15.74
N SER A 13 -33.95 45.42 15.46
CA SER A 13 -34.62 46.73 15.47
C SER A 13 -35.73 46.87 14.40
N CYS A 14 -35.74 46.02 13.37
CA CYS A 14 -36.84 45.93 12.40
C CYS A 14 -38.08 45.19 12.95
N GLY A 15 -38.02 44.68 14.19
CA GLY A 15 -39.08 43.89 14.81
C GLY A 15 -39.11 42.42 14.39
N LEU A 16 -38.23 42.00 13.48
CA LEU A 16 -38.14 40.62 12.99
C LEU A 16 -37.26 39.76 13.92
N THR A 17 -37.58 38.47 14.06
CA THR A 17 -36.70 37.50 14.73
C THR A 17 -35.38 37.41 13.97
N ALA A 18 -34.26 37.52 14.67
CA ALA A 18 -32.92 37.47 14.08
C ALA A 18 -32.58 36.08 13.50
N MET A 19 -31.63 36.03 12.58
CA MET A 19 -31.11 34.79 12.00
C MET A 19 -29.83 34.36 12.72
N VAL A 20 -29.73 33.09 13.10
CA VAL A 20 -28.51 32.52 13.70
C VAL A 20 -27.53 32.08 12.61
N LYS A 21 -26.28 32.53 12.69
CA LYS A 21 -25.16 32.14 11.84
C LYS A 21 -24.02 31.56 12.69
N THR A 22 -23.16 30.76 12.07
CA THR A 22 -21.99 30.15 12.73
C THR A 22 -20.70 30.80 12.22
N SER A 23 -19.83 31.23 13.12
CA SER A 23 -18.48 31.69 12.76
C SER A 23 -17.56 30.50 12.53
N TRP A 24 -16.78 30.58 11.46
CA TRP A 24 -15.74 29.60 11.09
C TRP A 24 -14.34 30.19 11.17
N THR A 25 -14.20 31.31 11.87
CA THR A 25 -12.89 31.95 12.07
C THR A 25 -12.06 31.17 13.08
N ASN A 26 -10.72 31.22 12.97
CA ASN A 26 -9.82 30.60 13.94
C ASN A 26 -10.04 31.09 15.39
N TRP A 27 -10.52 32.32 15.56
CA TRP A 27 -10.76 32.94 16.87
C TRP A 27 -12.13 32.60 17.46
N ASN A 28 -13.12 32.28 16.63
CA ASN A 28 -14.47 31.94 17.07
C ASN A 28 -14.99 30.68 16.34
N PRO A 29 -14.26 29.56 16.36
CA PRO A 29 -14.65 28.38 15.60
C PRO A 29 -15.96 27.81 16.16
N ALA A 30 -16.90 27.53 15.27
CA ALA A 30 -18.23 26.99 15.57
C ALA A 30 -19.08 27.82 16.55
N ARG A 31 -18.71 29.09 16.83
CA ARG A 31 -19.47 29.97 17.72
C ARG A 31 -20.59 30.66 16.95
N ARG A 32 -21.80 30.62 17.47
CA ARG A 32 -22.95 31.24 16.81
C ARG A 32 -23.12 32.71 17.18
N PHE A 33 -23.50 33.49 16.18
CA PHE A 33 -23.92 34.89 16.29
C PHE A 33 -25.28 35.05 15.62
N VAL A 34 -26.02 36.09 15.98
CA VAL A 34 -27.31 36.45 15.39
C VAL A 34 -27.17 37.74 14.59
N VAL A 35 -27.87 37.82 13.47
CA VAL A 35 -27.91 39.01 12.61
C VAL A 35 -29.33 39.35 12.19
N CYS A 36 -29.53 40.59 11.74
CA CYS A 36 -30.79 40.97 11.08
C CYS A 36 -31.10 40.02 9.91
N THR A 37 -32.35 39.56 9.83
CA THR A 37 -32.81 38.65 8.78
C THR A 37 -32.86 39.30 7.40
N LEU A 38 -32.98 40.63 7.35
CA LEU A 38 -32.92 41.43 6.11
C LEU A 38 -31.48 41.61 5.60
N GLY A 39 -30.47 41.10 6.31
CA GLY A 39 -29.07 41.19 5.88
C GLY A 39 -28.41 42.52 6.22
N GLU A 40 -27.26 42.78 5.59
CA GLU A 40 -26.42 43.96 5.85
C GLU A 40 -26.85 45.17 5.02
N ASP A 41 -27.31 44.93 3.78
CA ASP A 41 -27.71 45.99 2.84
C ASP A 41 -29.10 46.58 3.12
N GLU A 42 -30.07 45.74 3.48
CA GLU A 42 -31.47 46.15 3.74
C GLU A 42 -31.86 46.08 5.22
N GLY A 43 -30.98 45.56 6.08
CA GLY A 43 -31.25 45.37 7.49
C GLY A 43 -30.78 46.53 8.36
N CYS A 44 -31.21 46.50 9.62
CA CYS A 44 -30.85 47.50 10.62
C CYS A 44 -29.42 47.36 11.19
N GLY A 45 -28.56 46.52 10.60
CA GLY A 45 -27.22 46.25 11.11
C GLY A 45 -27.18 45.49 12.44
N PHE A 46 -28.30 44.94 12.92
CA PHE A 46 -28.34 44.17 14.17
C PHE A 46 -27.36 42.99 14.12
N TRP A 47 -26.48 42.90 15.11
CA TRP A 47 -25.51 41.81 15.29
C TRP A 47 -25.25 41.58 16.78
N GLU A 48 -25.32 40.33 17.23
CA GLU A 48 -24.94 39.95 18.60
C GLU A 48 -24.41 38.51 18.67
N TRP A 49 -23.63 38.17 19.70
CA TRP A 49 -23.25 36.78 19.96
C TRP A 49 -24.41 35.96 20.53
N TYR A 50 -24.77 34.87 19.85
CA TYR A 50 -25.79 33.94 20.34
C TYR A 50 -25.25 33.07 21.46
N ASP A 51 -24.07 32.48 21.21
CA ASP A 51 -23.33 31.71 22.20
C ASP A 51 -22.45 32.63 23.08
N PRO A 52 -22.31 32.32 24.38
CA PRO A 52 -21.42 33.07 25.26
C PRO A 52 -19.98 33.06 24.73
N THR A 53 -19.16 34.00 25.20
CA THR A 53 -17.74 34.02 24.88
C THR A 53 -17.12 32.69 25.27
N MET A 54 -16.45 32.05 24.32
CA MET A 54 -15.61 30.90 24.59
C MET A 54 -14.56 31.32 25.63
N CYS A 55 -14.26 30.46 26.60
CA CYS A 55 -13.19 30.79 27.54
C CYS A 55 -11.85 30.87 26.79
N GLU A 56 -10.95 31.73 27.26
CA GLU A 56 -9.65 31.97 26.65
C GLU A 56 -8.82 30.67 26.47
N ARG A 57 -8.93 29.75 27.43
CA ARG A 57 -8.32 28.43 27.32
C ARG A 57 -8.85 27.65 26.12
N SER A 58 -10.15 27.68 25.87
CA SER A 58 -10.78 26.94 24.75
C SER A 58 -10.41 27.54 23.39
N THR A 59 -10.30 28.87 23.29
CA THR A 59 -9.89 29.54 22.04
C THR A 59 -8.44 29.23 21.67
N GLN A 60 -7.58 28.93 22.64
CA GLN A 60 -6.20 28.50 22.40
C GLN A 60 -6.08 26.99 22.13
N VAL A 61 -6.77 26.16 22.91
CA VAL A 61 -6.60 24.70 22.88
C VAL A 61 -7.30 24.05 21.68
N ILE A 62 -8.54 24.44 21.37
CA ILE A 62 -9.35 23.78 20.33
C ILE A 62 -8.68 23.84 18.95
N PRO A 63 -8.17 25.00 18.47
CA PRO A 63 -7.49 25.05 17.17
C PRO A 63 -6.22 24.20 17.14
N GLY A 64 -5.51 24.09 18.27
CA GLY A 64 -4.33 23.23 18.40
C GLY A 64 -4.68 21.75 18.25
N LEU A 65 -5.76 21.31 18.91
CA LEU A 65 -6.27 19.94 18.81
C LEU A 65 -6.74 19.61 17.39
N LEU A 66 -7.50 20.50 16.74
CA LEU A 66 -7.95 20.32 15.36
C LEU A 66 -6.77 20.19 14.39
N ARG A 67 -5.76 21.07 14.48
CA ARG A 67 -4.55 20.95 13.65
C ARG A 67 -3.84 19.62 13.86
N ARG A 68 -3.80 19.13 15.10
CA ARG A 68 -3.18 17.84 15.43
C ARG A 68 -3.97 16.67 14.85
N MET A 69 -5.31 16.70 14.95
CA MET A 69 -6.18 15.68 14.36
C MET A 69 -6.01 15.63 12.85
N ASN A 70 -6.12 16.77 12.16
CA ASN A 70 -5.99 16.82 10.70
C ASN A 70 -4.60 16.33 10.24
N ARG A 71 -3.54 16.67 10.97
CA ARG A 71 -2.19 16.14 10.70
C ARG A 71 -2.14 14.63 10.89
N MET A 72 -2.78 14.13 11.94
CA MET A 72 -2.81 12.69 12.22
C MET A 72 -3.58 11.93 11.14
N GLU A 73 -4.73 12.44 10.71
CA GLU A 73 -5.51 11.89 9.60
C GLU A 73 -4.69 11.87 8.30
N SER A 74 -4.02 12.97 7.96
CA SER A 74 -3.14 13.04 6.78
C SER A 74 -1.98 12.05 6.87
N ASN A 75 -1.35 11.91 8.03
CA ASN A 75 -0.28 10.93 8.24
C ASN A 75 -0.80 9.49 8.11
N MET A 76 -2.02 9.21 8.58
CA MET A 76 -2.64 7.89 8.44
C MET A 76 -2.89 7.56 6.96
N GLU A 77 -3.43 8.50 6.19
CA GLU A 77 -3.63 8.33 4.75
C GLU A 77 -2.29 8.09 4.01
N GLU A 78 -1.24 8.82 4.38
CA GLU A 78 0.10 8.63 3.82
C GLU A 78 0.69 7.25 4.16
N LEU A 79 0.50 6.78 5.40
CA LEU A 79 0.93 5.46 5.82
C LEU A 79 0.17 4.35 5.08
N GLU A 80 -1.15 4.47 4.94
CA GLU A 80 -1.97 3.49 4.22
C GLU A 80 -1.58 3.41 2.73
N THR A 81 -1.41 4.55 2.07
CA THR A 81 -0.97 4.57 0.66
C THR A 81 0.43 4.00 0.48
N SER A 82 1.33 4.24 1.43
CA SER A 82 2.68 3.68 1.45
C SER A 82 2.64 2.16 1.66
N ALA A 83 1.85 1.67 2.63
CA ALA A 83 1.66 0.25 2.90
C ALA A 83 1.16 -0.49 1.64
N ARG A 84 0.11 0.04 1.00
CA ARG A 84 -0.43 -0.51 -0.25
C ARG A 84 0.61 -0.57 -1.36
N ARG A 85 1.47 0.44 -1.48
CA ARG A 85 2.56 0.47 -2.47
C ARG A 85 3.59 -0.64 -2.18
N TRP A 86 3.93 -0.86 -0.92
CA TRP A 86 4.87 -1.90 -0.51
C TRP A 86 4.29 -3.30 -0.70
N GLU A 87 3.01 -3.51 -0.41
CA GLU A 87 2.30 -4.77 -0.68
C GLU A 87 2.34 -5.11 -2.19
N ASN A 88 1.99 -4.15 -3.05
CA ASN A 88 2.05 -4.35 -4.50
C ASN A 88 3.47 -4.69 -5.00
N LYS A 89 4.51 -4.07 -4.40
CA LYS A 89 5.90 -4.40 -4.72
C LYS A 89 6.27 -5.81 -4.24
N ALA A 90 5.85 -6.19 -3.03
CA ALA A 90 6.08 -7.53 -2.48
C ALA A 90 5.46 -8.59 -3.38
N GLN A 91 4.18 -8.45 -3.75
CA GLN A 91 3.50 -9.35 -4.67
C GLN A 91 4.20 -9.45 -6.03
N LYS A 92 4.65 -8.32 -6.59
CA LYS A 92 5.42 -8.32 -7.85
C LYS A 92 6.75 -9.04 -7.73
N LEU A 93 7.43 -8.92 -6.58
CA LEU A 93 8.68 -9.65 -6.31
C LEU A 93 8.42 -11.13 -6.15
N GLU A 94 7.36 -11.54 -5.44
CA GLU A 94 6.96 -12.95 -5.30
C GLU A 94 6.71 -13.60 -6.66
N LEU A 95 5.99 -12.93 -7.56
CA LEU A 95 5.78 -13.42 -8.92
C LEU A 95 7.09 -13.59 -9.71
N LYS A 96 8.03 -12.66 -9.54
CA LYS A 96 9.36 -12.77 -10.16
C LYS A 96 10.17 -13.92 -9.58
N VAL A 97 10.12 -14.12 -8.27
CA VAL A 97 10.77 -15.25 -7.59
C VAL A 97 10.22 -16.56 -8.14
N ALA A 98 8.89 -16.72 -8.18
CA ALA A 98 8.24 -17.92 -8.73
C ALA A 98 8.64 -18.18 -10.20
N LYS A 99 8.73 -17.13 -11.03
CA LYS A 99 9.18 -17.25 -12.42
C LYS A 99 10.64 -17.73 -12.50
N LEU A 100 11.54 -17.09 -11.77
CA LEU A 100 12.97 -17.45 -11.76
C LEU A 100 13.18 -18.86 -11.22
N GLU A 101 12.43 -19.28 -10.19
CA GLU A 101 12.45 -20.65 -9.67
C GLU A 101 12.03 -21.66 -10.75
N GLY A 102 11.01 -21.34 -11.54
CA GLY A 102 10.60 -22.15 -12.69
C GLY A 102 11.71 -22.29 -13.75
N GLU A 103 12.38 -21.18 -14.08
CA GLU A 103 13.51 -21.16 -15.02
C GLU A 103 14.69 -21.98 -14.48
N VAL A 104 15.06 -21.80 -13.21
CA VAL A 104 16.12 -22.56 -12.54
C VAL A 104 15.81 -24.05 -12.55
N LYS A 105 14.57 -24.46 -12.26
CA LYS A 105 14.14 -25.87 -12.36
C LYS A 105 14.32 -26.41 -13.77
N LYS A 106 13.91 -25.66 -14.79
CA LYS A 106 14.05 -26.07 -16.21
C LYS A 106 15.53 -26.24 -16.59
N HIS A 107 16.38 -25.30 -16.20
CA HIS A 107 17.82 -25.38 -16.45
C HIS A 107 18.44 -26.59 -15.76
N LYS A 108 18.08 -26.86 -14.50
CA LYS A 108 18.56 -28.03 -13.75
C LYS A 108 18.14 -29.35 -14.41
N THR A 109 16.88 -29.47 -14.85
CA THR A 109 16.41 -30.66 -15.58
C THR A 109 17.16 -30.86 -16.89
N ARG A 110 17.39 -29.77 -17.65
CA ARG A 110 18.18 -29.83 -18.89
C ARG A 110 19.62 -30.25 -18.63
N GLU A 111 20.25 -29.70 -17.59
CA GLU A 111 21.59 -30.08 -17.18
C GLU A 111 21.67 -31.57 -16.81
N HIS A 112 20.71 -32.06 -16.00
CA HIS A 112 20.63 -33.49 -15.66
C HIS A 112 20.47 -34.37 -16.90
N TYR A 113 19.59 -33.99 -17.84
CA TYR A 113 19.43 -34.71 -19.10
C TYR A 113 20.74 -34.76 -19.90
N LEU A 114 21.41 -33.62 -20.07
CA LEU A 114 22.67 -33.53 -20.82
C LEU A 114 23.77 -34.37 -20.16
N LYS A 115 23.90 -34.33 -18.82
CA LYS A 115 24.84 -35.17 -18.07
C LYS A 115 24.55 -36.65 -18.29
N ARG A 116 23.28 -37.07 -18.24
CA ARG A 116 22.88 -38.46 -18.50
C ARG A 116 23.16 -38.90 -19.93
N ALA A 117 22.85 -38.06 -20.91
CA ALA A 117 23.12 -38.34 -22.32
C ALA A 117 24.62 -38.48 -22.56
N LEU A 118 25.44 -37.58 -22.01
CA LEU A 118 26.89 -37.63 -22.11
C LEU A 118 27.46 -38.91 -21.45
N LEU A 119 27.01 -39.25 -20.25
CA LEU A 119 27.42 -40.50 -19.60
C LEU A 119 27.02 -41.73 -20.45
N GLY A 120 25.82 -41.73 -21.02
CA GLY A 120 25.36 -42.79 -21.90
C GLY A 120 26.22 -42.93 -23.17
N THR A 121 26.59 -41.83 -23.81
CA THR A 121 27.46 -41.86 -25.00
C THR A 121 28.86 -42.37 -24.63
N TRP A 122 29.43 -41.95 -23.50
CA TRP A 122 30.72 -42.48 -23.02
C TRP A 122 30.68 -43.98 -22.75
N VAL A 123 29.62 -44.49 -22.10
CA VAL A 123 29.45 -45.93 -21.87
C VAL A 123 29.38 -46.70 -23.19
N PHE A 124 28.62 -46.21 -24.17
CA PHE A 124 28.51 -46.84 -25.48
C PHE A 124 29.86 -46.91 -26.22
N ILE A 125 30.64 -45.82 -26.19
CA ILE A 125 31.97 -45.77 -26.80
C ILE A 125 32.90 -46.79 -26.13
N LEU A 126 32.92 -46.84 -24.79
CA LEU A 126 33.77 -47.78 -24.05
C LEU A 126 33.41 -49.24 -24.35
N LEU A 127 32.11 -49.57 -24.40
CA LEU A 127 31.64 -50.90 -24.76
C LEU A 127 32.03 -51.27 -26.20
N TYR A 128 31.89 -50.34 -27.14
CA TYR A 128 32.31 -50.55 -28.53
C TYR A 128 33.82 -50.80 -28.62
N CYS A 129 34.63 -49.96 -27.98
CA CYS A 129 36.09 -50.12 -27.94
C CYS A 129 36.50 -51.46 -27.30
N PHE A 130 35.85 -51.85 -26.20
CA PHE A 130 36.07 -53.14 -25.56
C PHE A 130 35.73 -54.32 -26.47
N CYS A 131 34.59 -54.27 -27.16
CA CYS A 131 34.22 -55.28 -28.16
C CYS A 131 35.21 -55.37 -29.31
N CYS A 132 35.70 -54.23 -29.83
CA CYS A 132 36.74 -54.19 -30.86
C CYS A 132 38.04 -54.81 -30.36
N TYR A 133 38.47 -54.45 -29.14
CA TYR A 133 39.65 -55.02 -28.50
C TYR A 133 39.56 -56.54 -28.38
N LEU A 134 38.45 -57.07 -27.85
CA LEU A 134 38.24 -58.51 -27.74
C LEU A 134 38.31 -59.21 -29.10
N LYS A 135 37.67 -58.64 -30.14
CA LYS A 135 37.76 -59.19 -31.50
C LYS A 135 39.20 -59.24 -32.02
N THR A 136 40.02 -58.22 -31.74
CA THR A 136 41.42 -58.20 -32.18
C THR A 136 42.28 -59.22 -31.44
N VAL A 137 42.11 -59.37 -30.13
CA VAL A 137 42.85 -60.34 -29.32
C VAL A 137 42.49 -61.77 -29.72
N ILE A 138 41.20 -62.11 -29.77
CA ILE A 138 40.71 -63.44 -30.17
C ILE A 138 41.19 -63.81 -31.58
N LYS A 139 41.16 -62.87 -32.52
CA LYS A 139 41.67 -63.11 -33.89
C LYS A 139 43.18 -63.36 -33.89
N SER A 140 43.93 -62.66 -33.05
CA SER A 140 45.39 -62.82 -32.94
C SER A 140 45.75 -64.18 -32.34
N ASP A 141 45.07 -64.59 -31.26
CA ASP A 141 45.27 -65.90 -30.62
C ASP A 141 44.92 -67.05 -31.58
N HIS A 142 43.81 -66.93 -32.31
CA HIS A 142 43.41 -67.91 -33.32
C HIS A 142 44.42 -68.02 -34.48
N MET A 143 45.00 -66.90 -34.92
CA MET A 143 46.05 -66.90 -35.95
C MET A 143 47.37 -67.51 -35.47
N LEU A 144 47.71 -67.36 -34.18
CA LEU A 144 48.87 -68.02 -33.59
C LEU A 144 48.64 -69.53 -33.46
N ALA A 145 47.44 -69.95 -33.07
CA ALA A 145 47.07 -71.37 -32.94
C ALA A 145 47.04 -72.14 -34.26
N ILE A 146 46.82 -71.49 -35.41
CA ILE A 146 46.87 -72.14 -36.75
C ILE A 146 48.31 -72.32 -37.24
N LYS A 147 49.26 -71.50 -36.76
CA LYS A 147 50.64 -71.46 -37.27
C LYS A 147 51.63 -72.30 -36.46
N GLY A 148 51.24 -72.82 -35.30
CA GLY A 148 52.05 -73.70 -34.45
C GLY A 148 51.58 -75.13 -34.54
#